data_AF-A0A0K9NIN1-F1
#
_entry.id   AF-A0A0K9NIN1-F1
#
_cell.length_a   1.000
_cell.length_b   1.000
_cell.length_c   1.000
_cell.angle_alpha   90.00
_cell.angle_beta   90.00
_cell.angle_gamma   90.00
#
_symmetry.space_group_name_H-M   'P 1'
#
loop_
_entity.id
_entity.type
_entity.pdbx_description
1 polymer ?
#
loop_
_entity_poly.entity_id
_entity_poly.type
_entity_poly.pdbx_seq_one_letter_code
_entity_poly.pdbx_strand_id
1 'polypeptide(L)'
;MAVTLSYSFAFVFLLATCFLTASASASTKQIPPGGWMKIANVSDPEVQEIAKFAITEHNREIHEALVYDRVISGKTQVVAGINYKLLIRARTGHGRSTYQAIVWDQPWTKVRVLSQFIEVA
;
A
#
# COMPACT_ATOMS: atom_id res chain seq x y z
N MET A 1 13.38 60.82 38.68
CA MET A 1 12.87 59.65 37.94
C MET A 1 11.41 59.95 37.62
N ALA A 2 10.90 60.02 36.39
CA ALA A 2 11.45 60.08 35.05
C ALA A 2 10.50 61.00 34.27
N VAL A 3 11.06 61.70 33.28
CA VAL A 3 10.47 62.85 32.59
C VAL A 3 9.42 62.38 31.56
N THR A 4 8.33 63.14 31.47
CA THR A 4 7.22 63.07 30.50
C THR A 4 7.69 63.14 29.05
N LEU A 5 6.94 62.53 28.10
CA LEU A 5 6.54 63.16 26.82
C LEU A 5 5.71 62.21 25.95
N SER A 6 4.64 62.77 25.38
CA SER A 6 3.78 62.22 24.34
C SER A 6 4.53 61.90 23.04
N TYR A 7 4.23 60.77 22.41
CA TYR A 7 4.40 60.50 20.96
C TYR A 7 3.18 59.68 20.52
N SER A 8 2.18 60.29 19.88
CA SER A 8 2.13 60.74 18.48
C SER A 8 1.86 59.61 17.50
N PHE A 9 0.66 59.70 16.93
CA PHE A 9 0.15 59.11 15.69
C PHE A 9 1.25 59.05 14.61
N ALA A 10 1.26 57.98 13.80
CA ALA A 10 2.08 57.77 12.58
C ALA A 10 3.40 56.98 12.67
N PHE A 11 3.40 55.80 13.30
CA PHE A 11 4.30 54.67 12.97
C PHE A 11 3.70 53.47 13.73
N VAL A 12 2.85 52.61 13.18
CA VAL A 12 3.23 51.42 12.40
C VAL A 12 1.99 51.02 11.61
N PHE A 13 1.82 51.64 10.44
CA PHE A 13 0.78 51.34 9.46
C PHE A 13 1.17 50.13 8.58
N LEU A 14 1.91 49.14 9.08
CA LEU A 14 2.57 48.14 8.21
C LEU A 14 2.63 46.69 8.70
N LEU A 15 2.02 46.30 9.83
CA LEU A 15 2.23 44.92 10.33
C LEU A 15 1.00 44.28 10.97
N ALA A 16 -0.17 44.48 10.37
CA ALA A 16 -1.36 43.72 10.74
C ALA A 16 -2.27 43.46 9.53
N THR A 17 -1.67 43.01 8.41
CA THR A 17 -2.37 42.16 7.41
C THR A 17 -2.60 40.80 8.05
N CYS A 18 -3.50 40.83 9.03
CA CYS A 18 -4.19 39.71 9.59
C CYS A 18 -4.92 38.98 8.45
N PHE A 19 -4.89 37.65 8.49
CA PHE A 19 -5.66 36.73 7.63
C PHE A 19 -5.29 36.68 6.15
N LEU A 20 -4.21 35.97 5.79
CA LEU A 20 -4.23 35.02 4.65
C LEU A 20 -2.96 34.14 4.58
N THR A 21 -2.67 33.37 5.62
CA THR A 21 -1.86 32.16 5.44
C THR A 21 -2.81 30.98 5.49
N ALA A 22 -3.30 30.59 4.31
CA ALA A 22 -3.94 29.30 4.14
C ALA A 22 -2.87 28.23 4.42
N SER A 23 -2.79 27.79 5.67
CA SER A 23 -2.09 26.56 6.00
C SER A 23 -2.89 25.43 5.33
N ALA A 24 -2.48 25.04 4.12
CA ALA A 24 -2.93 23.80 3.52
C ALA A 24 -2.48 22.67 4.45
N SER A 25 -3.35 22.28 5.38
CA SER A 25 -3.16 21.05 6.15
C SER A 25 -3.34 19.90 5.17
N ALA A 26 -2.24 19.49 4.54
CA ALA A 26 -2.19 18.24 3.82
C ALA A 26 -2.46 17.14 4.85
N SER A 27 -3.69 16.64 4.87
CA SER A 27 -4.08 15.45 5.64
C SER A 27 -3.28 14.27 5.10
N THR A 28 -2.08 14.07 5.62
CA THR A 28 -1.36 12.81 5.49
C THR A 28 -2.17 11.81 6.29
N LYS A 29 -2.99 11.03 5.59
CA LYS A 29 -3.73 9.89 6.15
C LYS A 29 -2.70 8.95 6.79
N GLN A 30 -2.41 9.13 8.07
CA GLN A 30 -1.47 8.30 8.82
C GLN A 30 -2.06 6.89 8.86
N ILE A 31 -1.47 5.98 8.09
CA ILE A 31 -1.82 4.56 8.14
C ILE A 31 -1.02 3.97 9.30
N PRO A 32 -1.68 3.41 10.34
CA PRO A 32 -0.97 2.78 11.43
C PRO A 32 -0.09 1.63 10.93
N PRO A 33 1.12 1.44 11.48
CA PRO A 33 1.94 0.28 11.17
C PRO A 33 1.16 -1.01 11.46
N GLY A 34 1.22 -1.97 10.53
CA GLY A 34 0.52 -3.26 10.63
C GLY A 34 -0.86 -3.35 9.95
N GLY A 35 -1.37 -2.26 9.36
CA GLY A 35 -2.59 -2.29 8.55
C GLY A 35 -2.37 -2.87 7.14
N TRP A 36 -3.44 -3.36 6.51
CA TRP A 36 -3.41 -3.72 5.09
C TRP A 36 -3.39 -2.44 4.22
N MET A 37 -2.37 -2.28 3.40
CA MET A 37 -2.18 -1.19 2.46
C MET A 37 -2.48 -1.64 1.03
N LYS A 38 -3.19 -0.83 0.25
CA LYS A 38 -3.46 -1.15 -1.16
C LYS A 38 -2.17 -1.08 -1.99
N ILE A 39 -1.94 -2.07 -2.84
CA ILE A 39 -0.86 -2.03 -3.84
C ILE A 39 -1.26 -1.04 -4.94
N ALA A 40 -0.43 -0.02 -5.16
CA ALA A 40 -0.70 1.00 -6.18
C ALA A 40 -0.41 0.50 -7.59
N ASN A 41 0.74 -0.16 -7.78
CA ASN A 41 1.14 -0.74 -9.05
C ASN A 41 1.18 -2.27 -8.95
N VAL A 42 0.16 -2.94 -9.47
CA VAL A 42 0.13 -4.41 -9.51
C VAL A 42 1.07 -5.01 -10.55
N SER A 43 1.54 -4.19 -11.51
CA SER A 43 2.51 -4.60 -12.52
C SER A 43 3.95 -4.51 -12.02
N ASP A 44 4.16 -4.13 -10.76
CA ASP A 44 5.48 -4.17 -10.13
C ASP A 44 6.09 -5.59 -10.25
N PRO A 45 7.35 -5.73 -10.69
CA PRO A 45 7.98 -7.03 -10.86
C PRO A 45 7.90 -7.92 -9.61
N GLU A 46 8.04 -7.35 -8.41
CA GLU A 46 7.95 -8.11 -7.15
C GLU A 46 6.53 -8.68 -6.96
N VAL A 47 5.50 -7.86 -7.20
CA VAL A 47 4.10 -8.30 -7.10
C VAL A 47 3.80 -9.40 -8.13
N GLN A 48 4.34 -9.28 -9.34
CA GLN A 48 4.20 -10.29 -10.39
C GLN A 48 4.91 -11.60 -10.01
N GLU A 49 6.10 -11.53 -9.41
CA GLU A 49 6.82 -12.71 -8.91
C GLU A 49 6.08 -13.40 -7.77
N ILE A 50 5.54 -12.65 -6.81
CA ILE A 50 4.74 -13.20 -5.71
C ILE A 50 3.51 -13.94 -6.26
N ALA A 51 2.83 -13.37 -7.26
CA ALA A 51 1.69 -14.01 -7.88
C ALA A 51 2.05 -15.31 -8.62
N LYS A 52 3.17 -15.32 -9.34
CA LYS A 52 3.69 -16.53 -10.02
C LYS A 52 4.08 -17.61 -9.00
N PHE A 53 4.77 -17.21 -7.92
CA PHE A 53 5.09 -18.11 -6.82
C PHE A 53 3.83 -18.77 -6.24
N ALA A 54 2.77 -17.99 -5.99
CA ALA A 54 1.51 -18.52 -5.46
C ALA A 54 0.90 -19.58 -6.37
N ILE A 55 0.85 -19.34 -7.69
CA ILE A 55 0.33 -20.33 -8.65
C ILE A 55 1.22 -21.56 -8.72
N THR A 56 2.54 -21.39 -8.78
CA THR A 56 3.48 -22.51 -8.83
C THR A 56 3.35 -23.40 -7.61
N GLU A 57 3.27 -22.82 -6.41
CA GLU A 57 3.21 -23.58 -5.18
C GLU A 57 1.86 -24.29 -5.01
N HIS A 58 0.75 -23.62 -5.34
CA HIS A 58 -0.57 -24.25 -5.38
C HIS A 58 -0.63 -25.44 -6.34
N ASN A 59 -0.14 -25.27 -7.58
CA ASN A 59 -0.06 -26.35 -8.56
C ASN A 59 0.78 -27.53 -8.05
N ARG A 60 1.86 -27.25 -7.30
CA ARG A 60 2.72 -28.28 -6.71
C ARG A 60 2.00 -29.05 -5.59
N GLU A 61 1.25 -28.36 -4.74
CA GLU A 61 0.58 -28.93 -3.57
C GLU A 61 -0.59 -29.85 -3.92
N ILE A 62 -1.40 -29.48 -4.93
CA ILE A 62 -2.63 -30.22 -5.26
C ILE A 62 -2.63 -30.83 -6.67
N HIS A 63 -1.48 -30.84 -7.33
CA HIS A 63 -1.30 -31.41 -8.68
C HIS A 63 -2.21 -30.78 -9.75
N GLU A 64 -2.50 -29.48 -9.61
CA GLU A 64 -3.21 -28.68 -10.60
C GLU A 64 -2.26 -28.08 -11.65
N ALA A 65 -2.85 -27.56 -12.73
CA ALA A 65 -2.13 -26.94 -13.84
C ALA A 65 -2.69 -25.54 -14.16
N LEU A 66 -2.83 -24.69 -13.14
CA LEU A 66 -3.22 -23.30 -13.33
C LEU A 66 -2.13 -22.53 -14.08
N VAL A 67 -2.52 -21.81 -15.12
CA VAL A 67 -1.61 -20.96 -15.90
C VAL A 67 -1.83 -19.50 -15.50
N TYR A 68 -0.78 -18.85 -15.02
CA TYR A 68 -0.80 -17.43 -14.69
C TYR A 68 -1.31 -16.56 -15.87
N ASP A 69 -2.22 -15.63 -15.58
CA ASP A 69 -2.70 -14.62 -16.53
C ASP A 69 -2.23 -13.23 -16.06
N ARG A 70 -2.77 -12.73 -14.94
CA ARG A 70 -2.40 -11.42 -14.37
C ARG A 70 -2.82 -11.25 -12.91
N VAL A 71 -2.20 -10.30 -12.22
CA VAL A 71 -2.72 -9.72 -10.97
C VAL A 71 -3.80 -8.68 -11.29
N ILE A 72 -4.95 -8.78 -10.61
CA ILE A 72 -6.08 -7.85 -10.77
C ILE A 72 -5.96 -6.71 -9.76
N SER A 73 -5.70 -7.05 -8.50
CA SER A 73 -5.56 -6.10 -7.40
C SER A 73 -4.82 -6.78 -6.24
N GLY A 74 -4.35 -6.01 -5.28
CA GLY A 74 -3.78 -6.59 -4.08
C GLY A 74 -3.59 -5.60 -2.95
N LYS A 75 -3.23 -6.14 -1.80
CA LYS A 75 -2.87 -5.40 -0.59
C LYS A 75 -1.64 -6.02 0.04
N THR A 76 -0.82 -5.21 0.68
CA THR A 76 0.32 -5.64 1.50
C THR A 76 0.07 -5.36 2.97
N GLN A 77 0.72 -6.10 3.85
CA GLN A 77 0.74 -5.83 5.28
C GLN A 77 2.12 -6.16 5.83
N VAL A 78 2.73 -5.20 6.53
CA VAL A 78 4.02 -5.40 7.21
C VAL A 78 3.79 -6.13 8.53
N VAL A 79 4.51 -7.22 8.74
CA VAL A 79 4.55 -8.07 9.95
C VAL A 79 6.01 -8.40 10.28
N ALA A 80 6.33 -9.60 10.77
CA ALA A 80 7.70 -10.13 10.79
C ALA A 80 8.22 -10.52 9.38
N GLY A 81 7.86 -9.74 8.36
CA GLY A 81 7.90 -10.04 6.93
C GLY A 81 6.85 -9.18 6.21
N ILE A 82 6.46 -9.56 5.00
CA ILE A 82 5.43 -8.88 4.22
C ILE A 82 4.38 -9.91 3.79
N ASN A 83 3.13 -9.70 4.21
CA ASN A 83 2.00 -10.42 3.63
C ASN A 83 1.56 -9.74 2.34
N TYR A 84 1.44 -10.51 1.26
CA TYR A 84 0.82 -10.11 0.01
C TYR A 84 -0.53 -10.82 -0.12
N LYS A 85 -1.63 -10.08 -0.12
CA LYS A 85 -2.97 -10.57 -0.44
C LYS A 85 -3.33 -10.13 -1.85
N LEU A 86 -3.28 -11.04 -2.81
CA LEU A 86 -3.45 -10.77 -4.23
C LEU A 86 -4.74 -11.40 -4.75
N LEU A 87 -5.48 -10.68 -5.60
CA LEU A 87 -6.43 -11.28 -6.53
C LEU A 87 -5.73 -11.54 -7.86
N ILE A 88 -5.69 -12.81 -8.26
CA ILE A 88 -4.96 -13.31 -9.42
C ILE A 88 -5.97 -13.91 -10.38
N ARG A 89 -5.86 -13.56 -11.66
CA ARG A 89 -6.53 -14.27 -12.74
C ARG A 89 -5.62 -15.39 -13.23
N ALA A 90 -6.18 -16.59 -13.35
CA ALA A 90 -5.48 -17.74 -13.91
C ALA A 90 -6.37 -18.48 -14.91
N ARG A 91 -5.74 -19.24 -15.80
CA ARG A 91 -6.38 -20.07 -16.81
C ARG A 91 -6.31 -21.53 -16.39
N THR A 92 -7.42 -22.23 -16.58
CA THR A 92 -7.54 -23.69 -16.50
C THR A 92 -7.83 -24.25 -17.89
N GLY A 93 -7.83 -25.58 -18.04
CA GLY A 93 -8.31 -26.22 -19.27
C GLY A 93 -9.78 -25.88 -19.62
N HIS A 94 -10.54 -25.35 -18.66
CA HIS A 94 -11.98 -25.07 -18.79
C HIS A 94 -12.30 -23.57 -18.92
N GLY A 95 -11.31 -22.68 -18.80
CA GLY A 95 -11.55 -21.23 -18.94
C GLY A 95 -10.63 -20.37 -18.07
N ARG A 96 -11.16 -19.24 -17.60
CA ARG A 96 -10.47 -18.31 -16.69
C ARG A 96 -11.25 -18.21 -15.38
N SER A 97 -10.55 -18.37 -14.27
CA SER A 97 -11.09 -18.18 -12.92
C SER A 97 -10.30 -17.12 -12.16
N THR A 98 -10.87 -16.62 -11.07
CA THR A 98 -10.21 -15.66 -10.20
C THR A 98 -9.91 -16.28 -8.84
N TYR A 99 -8.69 -16.08 -8.36
CA TYR A 99 -8.19 -16.64 -7.12
C TYR A 99 -7.71 -15.52 -6.19
N GLN A 100 -7.95 -15.69 -4.89
CA GLN A 100 -7.27 -14.93 -3.86
C GLN A 100 -6.12 -15.76 -3.30
N ALA A 101 -4.91 -15.21 -3.36
CA ALA A 101 -3.72 -15.78 -2.74
C ALA A 101 -3.23 -14.90 -1.60
N ILE A 102 -2.78 -15.53 -0.51
CA ILE A 102 -2.00 -14.88 0.55
C ILE A 102 -0.62 -15.53 0.56
N VAL A 103 0.41 -14.73 0.30
CA VAL A 103 1.81 -15.15 0.38
C VAL A 103 2.50 -14.33 1.46
N TRP A 104 3.19 -14.99 2.37
CA TRP A 104 4.11 -14.35 3.28
C TRP A 104 5.52 -14.40 2.69
N ASP A 105 6.16 -13.25 2.56
CA ASP A 105 7.50 -13.07 2.01
C ASP A 105 8.42 -12.41 3.04
N GLN A 106 9.64 -12.92 3.16
CA GLN A 106 10.67 -12.36 4.01
C GLN A 106 11.96 -12.19 3.20
N PRO A 107 12.20 -10.99 2.63
CA PRO A 107 13.30 -10.78 1.68
C PRO A 107 14.68 -11.07 2.26
N TRP A 108 14.92 -10.74 3.53
CA TRP A 108 16.23 -10.87 4.17
C TRP A 108 16.63 -12.32 4.48
N THR A 109 15.68 -13.25 4.55
CA THR A 109 15.94 -14.70 4.66
C THR A 109 15.67 -15.44 3.35
N LYS A 110 15.12 -14.75 2.33
CA LYS A 110 14.72 -15.31 1.04
C LYS A 110 13.68 -16.43 1.17
N VAL A 111 12.79 -16.31 2.15
CA VAL A 111 11.71 -17.28 2.39
C VAL A 111 10.39 -16.72 1.87
N ARG A 112 9.67 -17.55 1.11
CA ARG A 112 8.28 -17.32 0.70
C ARG A 112 7.43 -18.51 1.10
N VAL A 113 6.22 -18.25 1.60
CA VAL A 113 5.26 -19.28 2.01
C VAL A 113 3.88 -18.94 1.48
N LEU A 114 3.28 -19.86 0.73
CA LEU A 114 1.88 -19.77 0.36
C LEU A 114 1.03 -20.09 1.59
N SER A 115 0.33 -19.09 2.12
CA SER A 115 -0.49 -19.23 3.33
C SER A 115 -1.94 -19.57 3.03
N GLN A 116 -2.45 -19.09 1.89
CA GLN A 116 -3.82 -19.33 1.46
C GLN A 116 -3.92 -19.21 -0.06
N PHE A 117 -4.70 -20.10 -0.68
CA PHE A 117 -5.10 -19.99 -2.08
C PHE A 117 -6.54 -20.46 -2.21
N ILE A 118 -7.45 -19.57 -2.64
CA ILE A 118 -8.89 -19.88 -2.78
C ILE A 118 -9.43 -19.31 -4.09
N GLU A 119 -10.27 -20.06 -4.79
CA GLU A 119 -11.09 -19.50 -5.88
C GLU A 119 -12.18 -18.58 -5.30
N VAL A 120 -12.43 -17.44 -5.93
CA VAL A 120 -13.37 -16.43 -5.41
C VAL A 120 -14.51 -16.08 -6.37
N ALA A 121 -14.38 -16.42 -7.66
CA ALA A 121 -15.39 -16.20 -8.69
C ALA A 121 -15.06 -16.95 -9.99
#